data_AF-A0A1I1DBJ8-F1
#
_entry.id   AF-A0A1I1DBJ8-F1
#
_cell.length_a   1.000
_cell.length_b   1.000
_cell.length_c   1.000
_cell.angle_alpha   90.00
_cell.angle_beta   90.00
_cell.angle_gamma   90.00
#
_symmetry.space_group_name_H-M   'P 1'
#
loop_
_entity.id
_entity.type
_entity.pdbx_description
1 polymer ?
#
loop_
_entity_poly.entity_id
_entity_poly.type
_entity_poly.pdbx_seq_one_letter_code
_entity_poly.pdbx_strand_id
1 'polypeptide(L)'
;MTFDRVAIVTTDGTQFWLGIATSDGVQAATYPDVAAVVGALAALSAAKTLVGVADEPEPWRERLALDDASNNGFAQTTVVRVDPAVLSAEVEAHCRAMPGTAAAEAQARLMAQALFALSEQGDLPGLLTSDAGTAETVIGGTHQIALRRALPSSLEPPRLRDDCFAMPQGVDWVPVDEALSRLRDALKPITSVETCRTADALGRVLAADCIARRSNPPSPNSAVDGYGFAHAATGNGPQSLPLVAGRAAAGQPYDAHVPEGAAIRILTGAILPDGVDTVVLEEDTATDGASVVFDGPVKLRANTRKAGEDVAEGAPALSEGHRLRPPDLALMSALGIAEVTAYRRLRVGVLSTGDEIIASPDLPAKPHQIWDANRPMLLSLASAWGYEPVDLGHVNDDVATIEQRFNDGCADADVILTSGGASAGDEDHVSALLAARGTLSSWRIALKPGRPLALAMWRGTPVFGLPGNPVAALVCSLIFARPALSLMAGAGWVEPLGFDVPAAFSKSKKPGRREYLRARLNAEGAAEVFPSEGSGRISGLSWATGLVELPDGPLDVEPGQPVRFLPYAGFGI
;
A
#
# COMPACT_ATOMS: atom_id res chain seq x y z
N MET A 1 -3.43 -33.25 -45.35
CA MET A 1 -2.49 -33.83 -46.33
C MET A 1 -1.13 -33.80 -45.67
N THR A 2 -0.64 -34.96 -45.25
CA THR A 2 0.74 -35.11 -44.77
C THR A 2 1.68 -35.18 -45.97
N PHE A 3 2.89 -34.65 -45.82
CA PHE A 3 4.00 -34.69 -46.77
C PHE A 3 5.20 -35.35 -46.09
N ASP A 4 5.91 -36.20 -46.80
CA ASP A 4 7.12 -36.88 -46.29
C ASP A 4 8.28 -35.89 -46.12
N ARG A 5 8.24 -34.77 -46.87
CA ARG A 5 9.25 -33.71 -46.89
C ARG A 5 8.61 -32.35 -47.13
N VAL A 6 9.16 -31.31 -46.51
CA VAL A 6 8.91 -29.91 -46.90
C VAL A 6 10.22 -29.25 -47.29
N ALA A 7 10.24 -28.64 -48.47
CA ALA A 7 11.36 -27.90 -49.03
C ALA A 7 10.97 -26.41 -49.14
N ILE A 8 11.79 -25.49 -48.62
CA ILE A 8 11.58 -24.04 -48.73
C ILE A 8 12.77 -23.40 -49.42
N VAL A 9 12.50 -22.66 -50.49
CA VAL A 9 13.50 -21.86 -51.21
C VAL A 9 13.37 -20.40 -50.80
N THR A 10 14.48 -19.80 -50.37
CA THR A 10 14.63 -18.37 -50.11
C THR A 10 15.87 -17.84 -50.83
N THR A 11 16.05 -16.52 -50.89
CA THR A 11 17.23 -15.89 -51.45
C THR A 11 17.58 -14.61 -50.70
N ASP A 12 18.86 -14.24 -50.72
CA ASP A 12 19.38 -12.93 -50.28
C ASP A 12 19.71 -12.01 -51.47
N GLY A 13 19.35 -12.42 -52.69
CA GLY A 13 19.69 -11.72 -53.94
C GLY A 13 21.08 -12.08 -54.50
N THR A 14 21.91 -12.82 -53.77
CA THR A 14 23.24 -13.28 -54.22
C THR A 14 23.35 -14.79 -54.31
N GLN A 15 22.65 -15.52 -53.44
CA GLN A 15 22.59 -16.99 -53.40
C GLN A 15 21.15 -17.47 -53.14
N PHE A 16 20.91 -18.76 -53.40
CA PHE A 16 19.65 -19.42 -53.09
C PHE A 16 19.85 -20.37 -51.91
N TRP A 17 18.92 -20.33 -50.96
CA TRP A 17 18.94 -21.18 -49.77
C TRP A 17 17.78 -22.16 -49.84
N LEU A 18 18.08 -23.44 -49.73
CA LEU A 18 17.10 -24.53 -49.72
C LEU A 18 17.08 -25.16 -48.34
N GLY A 19 16.02 -24.93 -47.58
CA GLY A 19 15.71 -25.60 -46.32
C GLY A 19 14.88 -26.85 -46.58
N ILE A 20 15.32 -28.02 -46.12
CA ILE A 20 14.60 -29.29 -46.26
C ILE A 20 14.31 -29.86 -44.88
N ALA A 21 13.03 -30.08 -44.59
CA ALA A 21 12.53 -30.69 -43.37
C ALA A 21 11.97 -32.09 -43.62
N THR A 22 12.34 -33.04 -42.75
CA THR A 22 11.86 -34.43 -42.72
C THR A 22 11.60 -34.86 -41.27
N SER A 23 11.14 -36.10 -41.08
CA SER A 23 11.03 -36.74 -39.75
C SER A 23 12.33 -36.73 -38.94
N ASP A 24 13.47 -36.68 -39.62
CA ASP A 24 14.80 -36.81 -39.01
C ASP A 24 15.42 -35.45 -38.64
N GLY A 25 14.71 -34.34 -38.94
CA GLY A 25 15.13 -32.98 -38.67
C GLY A 25 15.18 -32.11 -39.92
N VAL A 26 15.86 -30.97 -39.81
CA VAL A 26 15.88 -29.94 -40.88
C VAL A 26 17.28 -29.49 -41.22
N GLN A 27 17.60 -29.56 -42.51
CA GLN A 27 18.87 -29.12 -43.10
C GLN A 27 18.64 -27.86 -43.92
N ALA A 28 19.66 -27.01 -44.04
CA ALA A 28 19.67 -25.88 -44.95
C ALA A 28 20.99 -25.90 -45.74
N ALA A 29 20.94 -25.59 -47.03
CA ALA A 29 22.11 -25.52 -47.90
C ALA A 29 22.00 -24.35 -48.87
N THR A 30 23.15 -23.77 -49.23
CA THR A 30 23.26 -22.69 -50.22
C THR A 30 23.59 -23.25 -51.61
N TYR A 31 23.05 -22.60 -52.63
CA TYR A 31 23.18 -22.95 -54.04
C TYR A 31 23.49 -21.70 -54.87
N PRO A 32 24.39 -21.80 -55.88
CA PRO A 32 24.85 -20.64 -56.65
C PRO A 32 23.83 -20.13 -57.67
N ASP A 33 22.90 -20.98 -58.13
CA ASP A 33 21.90 -20.64 -59.14
C ASP A 33 20.63 -21.51 -59.03
N VAL A 34 19.59 -21.09 -59.77
CA VAL A 34 18.29 -21.76 -59.81
C VAL A 34 18.39 -23.19 -60.35
N ALA A 35 19.26 -23.48 -61.31
CA ALA A 35 19.37 -24.81 -61.91
C ALA A 35 19.95 -25.83 -60.91
N ALA A 36 20.88 -25.40 -60.06
CA ALA A 36 21.40 -26.20 -58.96
C ALA A 36 20.32 -26.50 -57.90
N VAL A 37 19.45 -25.54 -57.58
CA VAL A 37 18.28 -25.75 -56.69
C VAL A 37 17.26 -26.70 -57.33
N VAL A 38 16.93 -26.52 -58.61
CA VAL A 38 16.03 -27.43 -59.36
C VAL A 38 16.57 -28.85 -59.34
N GLY A 39 17.87 -29.04 -59.58
CA GLY A 39 18.52 -30.36 -59.51
C GLY A 39 18.45 -30.99 -58.12
N ALA A 40 18.62 -30.21 -57.06
CA ALA A 40 18.45 -30.67 -55.68
C ALA A 40 16.99 -31.06 -55.36
N LEU A 41 16.01 -30.29 -55.82
CA LEU A 41 14.58 -30.61 -55.68
C LEU A 41 14.19 -31.85 -56.48
N ALA A 42 14.71 -32.03 -57.70
CA ALA A 42 14.47 -33.22 -58.53
C ALA A 42 15.02 -34.50 -57.89
N ALA A 43 16.09 -34.42 -57.09
CA ALA A 43 16.60 -35.54 -56.29
C ALA A 43 15.65 -35.96 -55.13
N LEU A 44 14.61 -35.18 -54.83
CA LEU A 44 13.57 -35.52 -53.84
C LEU A 44 12.36 -36.26 -54.45
N SER A 45 12.33 -36.46 -55.77
CA SER A 45 11.16 -36.89 -56.57
C SER A 45 10.48 -38.21 -56.20
N ALA A 46 11.09 -39.06 -55.36
CA ALA A 46 10.51 -40.32 -54.92
C ALA A 46 9.53 -40.19 -53.72
N ALA A 47 9.34 -38.99 -53.17
CA ALA A 47 8.58 -38.76 -51.94
C ALA A 47 7.59 -37.58 -52.08
N LYS A 48 6.50 -37.62 -51.31
CA LYS A 48 5.46 -36.60 -51.35
C LYS A 48 5.96 -35.31 -50.69
N THR A 49 6.20 -34.29 -51.50
CA THR A 49 6.98 -33.12 -51.11
C THR A 49 6.20 -31.81 -51.27
N LEU A 50 6.17 -30.96 -50.23
CA LEU A 50 5.72 -29.58 -50.35
C LEU A 50 6.92 -28.70 -50.72
N VAL A 51 6.79 -27.83 -51.73
CA VAL A 51 7.79 -26.84 -52.11
C VAL A 51 7.23 -25.44 -51.90
N GLY A 52 7.72 -24.73 -50.89
CA GLY A 52 7.41 -23.31 -50.66
C GLY A 52 8.48 -22.40 -51.24
N VAL A 53 8.08 -21.29 -51.85
CA VAL A 53 9.00 -20.29 -52.40
C VAL A 53 8.66 -18.91 -51.85
N ALA A 54 9.68 -18.20 -51.36
CA ALA A 54 9.57 -16.79 -50.97
C ALA A 54 9.90 -15.85 -52.15
N ASP A 55 9.03 -14.86 -52.38
CA ASP A 55 9.17 -13.84 -53.44
C ASP A 55 10.38 -12.91 -53.22
N GLU A 56 10.97 -12.23 -54.22
CA GLU A 56 10.52 -11.76 -55.55
C GLU A 56 11.59 -11.99 -56.67
N PRO A 57 11.38 -11.61 -57.95
CA PRO A 57 10.14 -11.59 -58.72
C PRO A 57 10.30 -12.35 -60.04
N GLU A 58 9.45 -13.37 -60.25
CA GLU A 58 9.08 -14.00 -61.55
C GLU A 58 9.92 -15.14 -62.21
N PRO A 59 11.17 -14.99 -62.71
CA PRO A 59 11.77 -15.94 -63.65
C PRO A 59 12.09 -17.30 -63.03
N TRP A 60 11.93 -17.44 -61.71
CA TRP A 60 12.00 -18.72 -61.03
C TRP A 60 10.81 -19.63 -61.35
N ARG A 61 9.59 -19.10 -61.53
CA ARG A 61 8.41 -19.90 -61.89
C ARG A 61 8.56 -20.57 -63.25
N GLU A 62 8.88 -19.78 -64.27
CA GLU A 62 9.11 -20.26 -65.63
C GLU A 62 10.30 -21.25 -65.68
N ARG A 63 11.37 -21.02 -64.89
CA ARG A 63 12.55 -21.90 -64.85
C ARG A 63 12.37 -23.19 -64.06
N LEU A 64 11.52 -23.20 -63.05
CA LEU A 64 11.21 -24.40 -62.28
C LEU A 64 10.23 -25.33 -63.03
N ALA A 65 9.51 -24.81 -64.04
CA ALA A 65 8.59 -25.57 -64.91
C ALA A 65 7.61 -26.45 -64.11
N LEU A 66 7.01 -25.85 -63.06
CA LEU A 66 6.14 -26.53 -62.09
C LEU A 66 4.66 -26.56 -62.49
N ASP A 67 4.24 -25.72 -63.45
CA ASP A 67 2.84 -25.65 -63.92
C ASP A 67 2.39 -26.92 -64.67
N ASP A 68 3.33 -27.76 -65.10
CA ASP A 68 3.07 -29.06 -65.71
C ASP A 68 3.75 -30.18 -64.91
N ALA A 69 3.27 -30.38 -63.67
CA ALA A 69 3.74 -31.40 -62.71
C ALA A 69 3.74 -32.85 -63.25
N SER A 70 3.13 -33.07 -64.42
CA SER A 70 3.12 -34.34 -65.14
C SER A 70 4.43 -34.65 -65.90
N ASN A 71 5.18 -33.63 -66.35
CA ASN A 71 6.28 -33.79 -67.31
C ASN A 71 7.69 -33.86 -66.67
N ASN A 72 7.87 -33.34 -65.45
CA ASN A 72 9.18 -33.25 -64.78
C ASN A 72 9.40 -34.30 -63.65
N GLY A 73 8.55 -35.33 -63.56
CA GLY A 73 8.66 -36.37 -62.53
C GLY A 73 8.13 -35.99 -61.14
N PHE A 74 7.59 -34.78 -60.98
CA PHE A 74 7.06 -34.23 -59.72
C PHE A 74 5.63 -34.69 -59.38
N ALA A 75 5.28 -35.95 -59.68
CA ALA A 75 3.92 -36.48 -59.58
C ALA A 75 3.32 -36.53 -58.14
N GLN A 76 4.11 -36.22 -57.11
CA GLN A 76 3.68 -36.12 -55.71
C GLN A 76 4.05 -34.78 -55.05
N THR A 77 4.31 -33.74 -55.84
CA THR A 77 4.76 -32.44 -55.34
C THR A 77 3.63 -31.41 -55.30
N THR A 78 3.60 -30.57 -54.26
CA THR A 78 2.68 -29.41 -54.14
C THR A 78 3.50 -28.14 -53.97
N VAL A 79 3.15 -27.08 -54.69
CA VAL A 79 3.94 -25.83 -54.74
C VAL A 79 3.12 -24.68 -54.14
N VAL A 80 3.75 -23.85 -53.30
CA VAL A 80 3.10 -22.72 -52.62
C VAL A 80 3.99 -21.47 -52.61
N ARG A 81 3.37 -20.29 -52.62
CA ARG A 81 4.08 -19.04 -52.30
C ARG A 81 4.05 -18.81 -50.79
N VAL A 82 5.12 -18.24 -50.27
CA VAL A 82 5.29 -17.93 -48.84
C VAL A 82 5.79 -16.50 -48.72
N ASP A 83 5.15 -15.69 -47.90
CA ASP A 83 5.64 -14.34 -47.64
C ASP A 83 6.89 -14.41 -46.71
N PRO A 84 8.06 -13.87 -47.14
CA PRO A 84 9.27 -13.90 -46.32
C PRO A 84 9.12 -13.16 -44.97
N ALA A 85 8.25 -12.15 -44.87
CA ALA A 85 8.09 -11.36 -43.64
C ALA A 85 7.47 -12.15 -42.47
N VAL A 86 6.81 -13.28 -42.76
CA VAL A 86 5.95 -14.01 -41.81
C VAL A 86 6.69 -14.53 -40.58
N LEU A 87 7.97 -14.88 -40.69
CA LEU A 87 8.80 -15.36 -39.56
C LEU A 87 10.00 -14.43 -39.25
N SER A 88 9.91 -13.15 -39.64
CA SER A 88 11.00 -12.16 -39.47
C SER A 88 11.55 -12.07 -38.04
N ALA A 89 10.68 -11.94 -37.03
CA ALA A 89 11.09 -11.86 -35.63
C ALA A 89 11.74 -13.17 -35.12
N GLU A 90 11.27 -14.32 -35.62
CA GLU A 90 11.82 -15.64 -35.31
C GLU A 90 13.19 -15.84 -35.96
N VAL A 91 13.39 -15.37 -37.19
CA VAL A 91 14.68 -15.33 -37.89
C VAL A 91 15.69 -14.48 -37.14
N GLU A 92 15.31 -13.27 -36.72
CA GLU A 92 16.18 -12.44 -35.90
C GLU A 92 16.57 -13.11 -34.59
N ALA A 93 15.60 -13.74 -33.90
CA ALA A 93 15.87 -14.48 -32.66
C ALA A 93 16.82 -15.66 -32.90
N HIS A 94 16.67 -16.38 -34.03
CA HIS A 94 17.56 -17.48 -34.41
C HIS A 94 18.98 -17.00 -34.72
N CYS A 95 19.14 -15.93 -35.52
CA CYS A 95 20.44 -15.33 -35.81
C CYS A 95 21.13 -14.75 -34.55
N ARG A 96 20.37 -14.25 -33.57
CA ARG A 96 20.89 -13.85 -32.25
C ARG A 96 21.37 -15.06 -31.43
N ALA A 97 20.68 -16.21 -31.52
CA ALA A 97 21.04 -17.44 -30.81
C ALA A 97 22.19 -18.22 -31.49
N MET A 98 22.35 -18.11 -32.81
CA MET A 98 23.41 -18.75 -33.60
C MET A 98 24.19 -17.70 -34.42
N PRO A 99 25.19 -17.03 -33.80
CA PRO A 99 26.00 -16.04 -34.49
C PRO A 99 26.75 -16.65 -35.69
N GLY A 100 26.48 -16.12 -36.88
CA GLY A 100 27.10 -16.57 -38.14
C GLY A 100 26.12 -17.18 -39.15
N THR A 101 24.91 -17.57 -38.72
CA THR A 101 23.84 -18.04 -39.63
C THR A 101 23.25 -16.88 -40.43
N ALA A 102 23.13 -17.04 -41.75
CA ALA A 102 22.56 -16.02 -42.62
C ALA A 102 21.04 -15.90 -42.42
N ALA A 103 20.47 -14.69 -42.56
CA ALA A 103 19.03 -14.48 -42.37
C ALA A 103 18.17 -15.31 -43.34
N ALA A 104 18.60 -15.46 -44.60
CA ALA A 104 17.93 -16.30 -45.59
C ALA A 104 18.02 -17.81 -45.27
N GLU A 105 19.14 -18.27 -44.70
CA GLU A 105 19.33 -19.63 -44.19
C GLU A 105 18.37 -19.92 -43.02
N ALA A 106 18.32 -19.02 -42.03
CA ALA A 106 17.42 -19.10 -40.90
C ALA A 106 15.94 -19.08 -41.34
N GLN A 107 15.58 -18.21 -42.29
CA GLN A 107 14.24 -18.15 -42.88
C GLN A 107 13.86 -19.49 -43.54
N ALA A 108 14.73 -20.03 -44.40
CA ALA A 108 14.48 -21.30 -45.08
C ALA A 108 14.32 -22.44 -44.08
N ARG A 109 15.15 -22.47 -43.03
CA ARG A 109 15.14 -23.52 -42.00
C ARG A 109 13.91 -23.47 -41.11
N LEU A 110 13.58 -22.30 -40.56
CA LEU A 110 12.42 -22.11 -39.69
C LEU A 110 11.11 -22.32 -40.46
N MET A 111 11.01 -21.83 -41.69
CA MET A 111 9.82 -22.02 -42.51
C MET A 111 9.62 -23.49 -42.89
N ALA A 112 10.68 -24.22 -43.22
CA ALA A 112 10.61 -25.66 -43.48
C ALA A 112 10.19 -26.44 -42.22
N GLN A 113 10.72 -26.09 -41.04
CA GLN A 113 10.30 -26.65 -39.75
C GLN A 113 8.80 -26.44 -39.49
N ALA A 114 8.34 -25.19 -39.58
CA ALA A 114 6.96 -24.84 -39.28
C ALA A 114 5.96 -25.54 -40.21
N LEU A 115 6.21 -25.55 -41.52
CA LEU A 115 5.33 -26.18 -42.50
C LEU A 115 5.35 -27.72 -42.44
N PHE A 116 6.50 -28.32 -42.11
CA PHE A 116 6.57 -29.77 -41.86
C PHE A 116 5.80 -30.17 -40.60
N ALA A 117 5.93 -29.41 -39.50
CA ALA A 117 5.17 -29.64 -38.28
C ALA A 117 3.64 -29.48 -38.50
N LEU A 118 3.19 -28.46 -39.26
CA LEU A 118 1.78 -28.31 -39.64
C LEU A 118 1.28 -29.44 -40.56
N SER A 119 2.16 -30.02 -41.38
CA SER A 119 1.86 -31.20 -42.21
C SER A 119 1.60 -32.43 -41.36
N GLU A 120 2.49 -32.72 -40.40
CA GLU A 120 2.38 -33.84 -39.45
C GLU A 120 1.16 -33.70 -38.53
N GLN A 121 0.86 -32.48 -38.08
CA GLN A 121 -0.32 -32.17 -37.25
C GLN A 121 -1.64 -32.25 -38.04
N GLY A 122 -1.58 -32.26 -39.37
CA GLY A 122 -2.75 -32.33 -40.25
C GLY A 122 -3.45 -30.99 -40.49
N ASP A 123 -2.95 -29.89 -39.92
CA ASP A 123 -3.51 -28.53 -40.02
C ASP A 123 -3.15 -27.83 -41.34
N LEU A 124 -2.05 -28.22 -41.98
CA LEU A 124 -1.56 -27.63 -43.23
C LEU A 124 -2.64 -27.44 -44.34
N PRO A 125 -3.59 -28.35 -44.61
CA PRO A 125 -4.62 -28.15 -45.63
C PRO A 125 -5.48 -26.90 -45.43
N GLY A 126 -5.70 -26.47 -44.19
CA GLY A 126 -6.44 -25.23 -43.90
C GLY A 126 -5.67 -23.97 -44.27
N LEU A 127 -4.33 -24.05 -44.34
CA LEU A 127 -3.47 -23.00 -44.90
C LEU A 127 -3.35 -23.08 -46.44
N LEU A 128 -3.83 -24.16 -47.06
CA LEU A 128 -3.68 -24.41 -48.49
C LEU A 128 -4.95 -24.13 -49.32
N THR A 129 -6.12 -24.05 -48.67
CA THR A 129 -7.37 -23.65 -49.32
C THR A 129 -7.35 -22.16 -49.67
N SER A 130 -7.49 -21.84 -50.95
CA SER A 130 -7.52 -20.45 -51.43
C SER A 130 -8.75 -19.69 -50.93
N ASP A 131 -8.54 -18.46 -50.48
CA ASP A 131 -9.62 -17.47 -50.42
C ASP A 131 -10.19 -17.22 -51.83
N ALA A 132 -11.47 -16.89 -51.89
CA ALA A 132 -12.26 -16.96 -53.11
C ALA A 132 -11.74 -16.05 -54.24
N GLY A 133 -11.10 -16.63 -55.26
CA GLY A 133 -10.97 -16.03 -56.60
C GLY A 133 -9.57 -15.92 -57.19
N THR A 134 -8.50 -16.17 -56.44
CA THR A 134 -7.12 -16.17 -56.99
C THR A 134 -6.61 -17.60 -57.22
N ALA A 135 -5.94 -17.82 -58.36
CA ALA A 135 -5.41 -19.13 -58.75
C ALA A 135 -4.13 -19.56 -57.98
N GLU A 136 -3.74 -18.82 -56.94
CA GLU A 136 -2.52 -19.03 -56.19
C GLU A 136 -2.76 -18.98 -54.68
N THR A 137 -2.27 -20.02 -53.98
CA THR A 137 -2.23 -20.07 -52.52
C THR A 137 -0.97 -19.35 -52.03
N VAL A 138 -1.16 -18.30 -51.21
CA VAL A 138 -0.08 -17.54 -50.58
C VAL A 138 -0.12 -17.71 -49.06
N ILE A 139 0.93 -18.30 -48.51
CA ILE A 139 1.13 -18.44 -47.06
C ILE A 139 1.67 -17.11 -46.51
N GLY A 140 0.75 -16.16 -46.31
CA GLY A 140 1.01 -14.80 -45.83
C GLY A 140 0.69 -14.53 -44.36
N GLY A 141 0.60 -13.24 -43.99
CA GLY A 141 0.44 -12.77 -42.60
C GLY A 141 -0.74 -13.34 -41.80
N THR A 142 -1.85 -13.74 -42.44
CA THR A 142 -2.97 -14.44 -41.78
C THR A 142 -2.57 -15.80 -41.18
N HIS A 143 -1.52 -16.42 -41.72
CA HIS A 143 -1.00 -17.73 -41.31
C HIS A 143 0.12 -17.64 -40.26
N GLN A 144 0.57 -16.43 -39.94
CA GLN A 144 1.73 -16.18 -39.07
C GLN A 144 1.62 -16.87 -37.70
N ILE A 145 0.44 -16.85 -37.09
CA ILE A 145 0.22 -17.47 -35.77
C ILE A 145 0.35 -19.00 -35.84
N ALA A 146 -0.16 -19.64 -36.89
CA ALA A 146 -0.07 -21.10 -37.07
C ALA A 146 1.39 -21.53 -37.25
N LEU A 147 2.13 -20.85 -38.13
CA LEU A 147 3.55 -21.11 -38.37
C LEU A 147 4.40 -20.91 -37.11
N ARG A 148 4.16 -19.83 -36.35
CA ARG A 148 4.85 -19.56 -35.09
C ARG A 148 4.60 -20.63 -34.03
N ARG A 149 3.35 -21.12 -33.90
CA ARG A 149 3.01 -22.20 -32.95
C ARG A 149 3.57 -23.57 -33.35
N ALA A 150 3.87 -23.77 -34.63
CA ALA A 150 4.46 -24.99 -35.14
C ALA A 150 5.99 -25.05 -34.96
N LEU A 151 6.66 -23.93 -34.65
CA LEU A 151 8.08 -23.91 -34.30
C LEU A 151 8.33 -24.48 -32.90
N PRO A 152 9.43 -25.23 -32.69
CA PRO A 152 9.77 -25.75 -31.37
C PRO A 152 10.19 -24.62 -30.41
N SER A 153 9.49 -24.52 -29.27
CA SER A 153 9.88 -23.61 -28.18
C SER A 153 11.13 -24.12 -27.48
N SER A 154 12.16 -23.26 -27.35
CA SER A 154 13.30 -23.47 -26.45
C SER A 154 13.03 -23.03 -25.01
N LEU A 155 11.86 -22.44 -24.73
CA LEU A 155 11.45 -22.00 -23.41
C LEU A 155 10.64 -23.09 -22.73
N GLU A 156 11.13 -23.58 -21.58
CA GLU A 156 10.33 -24.37 -20.66
C GLU A 156 9.33 -23.43 -19.93
N PRO A 157 8.02 -23.65 -20.04
CA PRO A 157 7.05 -22.84 -19.32
C PRO A 157 7.15 -23.13 -17.81
N PRO A 158 7.25 -22.12 -16.94
CA PRO A 158 7.17 -22.35 -15.50
C PRO A 158 5.81 -22.99 -15.19
N ARG A 159 5.83 -24.06 -14.39
CA ARG A 159 4.64 -24.86 -14.08
C ARG A 159 3.53 -23.95 -13.52
N LEU A 160 2.48 -23.74 -14.32
CA LEU A 160 1.31 -22.95 -13.93
C LEU A 160 0.77 -23.47 -12.60
N ARG A 161 0.70 -22.58 -11.61
CA ARG A 161 -0.10 -22.77 -10.42
C ARG A 161 -1.36 -21.96 -10.65
N ASP A 162 -2.54 -22.58 -10.55
CA ASP A 162 -3.85 -21.92 -10.65
C ASP A 162 -4.12 -21.05 -9.41
N ASP A 163 -3.25 -20.07 -9.24
CA ASP A 163 -3.20 -19.14 -8.13
C ASP A 163 -2.45 -17.91 -8.64
N CYS A 164 -3.20 -16.94 -9.20
CA CYS A 164 -2.67 -15.62 -9.58
C CYS A 164 -2.06 -14.86 -8.40
N PHE A 165 -2.17 -15.41 -7.18
CA PHE A 165 -1.58 -14.92 -5.95
C PHE A 165 -0.53 -15.89 -5.37
N ALA A 166 0.00 -16.82 -6.17
CA ALA A 166 1.22 -17.56 -5.85
C ALA A 166 2.42 -16.60 -5.70
N MET A 167 3.46 -17.08 -5.02
CA MET A 167 4.74 -16.39 -4.89
C MET A 167 5.54 -16.57 -6.20
N PRO A 168 6.17 -15.52 -6.75
CA PRO A 168 7.22 -15.66 -7.75
C PRO A 168 8.35 -16.58 -7.24
N GLN A 169 8.96 -17.36 -8.13
CA GLN A 169 10.05 -18.25 -7.74
C GLN A 169 11.32 -17.44 -7.43
N GLY A 170 12.07 -17.84 -6.39
CA GLY A 170 13.42 -17.34 -6.13
C GLY A 170 13.54 -15.93 -5.51
N VAL A 171 12.50 -15.41 -4.86
CA VAL A 171 12.55 -14.10 -4.19
C VAL A 171 12.14 -14.25 -2.72
N ASP A 172 12.99 -13.81 -1.80
CA ASP A 172 12.66 -13.71 -0.37
C ASP A 172 11.78 -12.48 -0.12
N TRP A 173 10.68 -12.69 0.61
CA TRP A 173 9.70 -11.66 0.93
C TRP A 173 9.88 -11.19 2.37
N VAL A 174 9.84 -9.87 2.60
CA VAL A 174 10.01 -9.30 3.94
C VAL A 174 8.70 -9.48 4.72
N PRO A 175 8.70 -10.14 5.90
CA PRO A 175 7.54 -10.20 6.79
C PRO A 175 7.07 -8.81 7.21
N VAL A 176 5.78 -8.67 7.54
CA VAL A 176 5.20 -7.37 7.94
C VAL A 176 5.95 -6.80 9.15
N ASP A 177 6.16 -7.60 10.20
CA ASP A 177 6.82 -7.14 11.43
C ASP A 177 8.29 -6.74 11.20
N GLU A 178 8.99 -7.42 10.28
CA GLU A 178 10.38 -7.08 9.91
C GLU A 178 10.45 -5.74 9.15
N ALA A 179 9.51 -5.50 8.23
CA ALA A 179 9.39 -4.21 7.55
C ALA A 179 9.02 -3.07 8.51
N LEU A 180 8.14 -3.33 9.49
CA LEU A 180 7.78 -2.36 10.53
C LEU A 180 8.95 -2.07 11.49
N SER A 181 9.73 -3.08 11.90
CA SER A 181 10.95 -2.85 12.69
C SER A 181 11.96 -2.00 11.92
N ARG A 182 12.25 -2.36 10.66
CA ARG A 182 13.19 -1.58 9.82
C ARG A 182 12.77 -0.13 9.65
N LEU A 183 11.47 0.15 9.50
CA LEU A 183 10.94 1.53 9.49
C LEU A 183 11.17 2.22 10.83
N ARG A 184 10.86 1.56 11.95
CA ARG A 184 11.02 2.10 13.31
C ARG A 184 12.47 2.46 13.62
N ASP A 185 13.40 1.58 13.24
CA ASP A 185 14.83 1.70 13.54
C ASP A 185 15.55 2.73 12.64
N ALA A 186 15.03 2.96 11.43
CA ALA A 186 15.61 3.91 10.47
C ALA A 186 15.06 5.34 10.57
N LEU A 187 13.89 5.53 11.18
CA LEU A 187 13.19 6.82 11.23
C LEU A 187 13.38 7.53 12.58
N LYS A 188 13.23 8.85 12.54
CA LYS A 188 13.34 9.77 13.69
C LYS A 188 12.41 10.96 13.49
N PRO A 189 12.12 11.77 14.52
CA PRO A 189 11.45 13.06 14.34
C PRO A 189 12.23 13.94 13.34
N ILE A 190 11.51 14.53 12.37
CA ILE A 190 12.09 15.39 11.33
C ILE A 190 11.51 16.81 11.32
N THR A 191 10.43 17.03 12.04
CA THR A 191 9.75 18.34 12.09
C THR A 191 10.49 19.31 13.02
N SER A 192 10.49 20.59 12.64
CA SER A 192 10.99 21.67 13.50
C SER A 192 10.10 21.86 14.73
N VAL A 193 10.64 22.47 15.77
CA VAL A 193 9.90 22.82 17.00
C VAL A 193 9.47 24.27 16.96
N GLU A 194 8.26 24.57 17.45
CA GLU A 194 7.73 25.93 17.61
C GLU A 194 6.96 26.08 18.94
N THR A 195 6.83 27.31 19.43
CA THR A 195 5.97 27.62 20.57
C THR A 195 4.59 28.00 20.07
N CYS A 196 3.54 27.42 20.64
CA CYS A 196 2.15 27.80 20.35
C CYS A 196 1.33 27.96 21.65
N ARG A 197 0.26 28.75 21.59
CA ARG A 197 -0.63 28.92 22.75
C ARG A 197 -1.39 27.63 23.02
N THR A 198 -1.63 27.31 24.29
CA THR A 198 -2.38 26.12 24.72
C THR A 198 -3.76 26.01 24.06
N ALA A 199 -4.44 27.13 23.82
CA ALA A 199 -5.72 27.17 23.11
C ALA A 199 -5.65 26.71 21.64
N ASP A 200 -4.52 26.89 20.97
CA ASP A 200 -4.29 26.53 19.57
C ASP A 200 -3.55 25.18 19.43
N ALA A 201 -3.23 24.53 20.55
CA ALA A 201 -2.34 23.37 20.63
C ALA A 201 -3.06 22.00 20.44
N LEU A 202 -4.36 21.98 20.16
CA LEU A 202 -5.11 20.73 19.99
C LEU A 202 -4.55 19.87 18.84
N GLY A 203 -4.26 18.61 19.14
CA GLY A 203 -3.67 17.65 18.20
C GLY A 203 -2.17 17.85 17.92
N ARG A 204 -1.53 18.87 18.49
CA ARG A 204 -0.08 19.07 18.43
C ARG A 204 0.64 18.04 19.30
N VAL A 205 1.92 17.82 19.02
CA VAL A 205 2.77 16.89 19.75
C VAL A 205 3.79 17.69 20.53
N LEU A 206 3.91 17.43 21.84
CA LEU A 206 4.87 18.12 22.70
C LEU A 206 6.31 17.78 22.30
N ALA A 207 7.17 18.79 22.25
CA ALA A 207 8.61 18.68 22.00
C ALA A 207 9.46 18.96 23.25
N ALA A 208 8.80 19.14 24.40
CA ALA A 208 9.38 19.21 25.73
C ALA A 208 8.27 18.93 26.76
N ASP A 209 8.64 18.57 27.98
CA ASP A 209 7.69 18.39 29.09
C ASP A 209 6.94 19.70 29.43
N CYS A 210 5.63 19.59 29.61
CA CYS A 210 4.78 20.67 30.10
C CYS A 210 4.88 20.78 31.63
N ILE A 211 5.68 21.72 32.12
CA ILE A 211 5.89 21.93 33.57
C ILE A 211 4.75 22.76 34.19
N ALA A 212 4.17 22.27 35.28
CA ALA A 212 3.11 22.95 36.02
C ALA A 212 3.58 24.28 36.63
N ARG A 213 2.91 25.40 36.29
CA ARG A 213 3.24 26.74 36.82
C ARG A 213 2.60 27.04 38.17
N ARG A 214 1.71 26.18 38.65
CA ARG A 214 1.13 26.18 40.00
C ARG A 214 0.62 24.78 40.31
N SER A 215 0.44 24.50 41.60
CA SER A 215 -0.23 23.29 42.07
C SER A 215 -1.71 23.25 41.69
N ASN A 216 -2.25 22.05 41.47
CA ASN A 216 -3.68 21.76 41.42
C ASN A 216 -4.06 20.79 42.57
N PRO A 217 -4.99 21.16 43.47
CA PRO A 217 -5.44 22.54 43.71
C PRO A 217 -4.29 23.44 44.21
N PRO A 218 -4.37 24.77 44.06
CA PRO A 218 -3.28 25.69 44.39
C PRO A 218 -3.08 25.90 45.90
N SER A 219 -4.05 25.53 46.72
CA SER A 219 -4.02 25.66 48.18
C SER A 219 -4.88 24.55 48.79
N PRO A 220 -4.71 24.21 50.09
CA PRO A 220 -5.60 23.27 50.75
C PRO A 220 -7.04 23.80 50.72
N ASN A 221 -8.01 22.94 50.40
CA ASN A 221 -9.42 23.36 50.27
C ASN A 221 -10.41 22.34 50.81
N SER A 222 -11.66 22.76 51.01
CA SER A 222 -12.73 21.85 51.41
C SER A 222 -13.17 20.96 50.26
N ALA A 223 -13.34 19.67 50.54
CA ALA A 223 -13.88 18.69 49.61
C ALA A 223 -15.41 18.72 49.52
N VAL A 224 -16.08 19.28 50.55
CA VAL A 224 -17.54 19.28 50.75
C VAL A 224 -18.03 20.63 51.27
N ASP A 225 -19.34 20.82 51.32
CA ASP A 225 -19.97 21.88 52.08
C ASP A 225 -20.10 21.40 53.53
N GLY A 226 -19.57 22.18 54.48
CA GLY A 226 -19.49 21.74 55.86
C GLY A 226 -19.10 22.84 56.84
N TYR A 227 -18.52 22.42 57.97
CA TYR A 227 -17.94 23.28 59.00
C TYR A 227 -16.49 22.91 59.24
N GLY A 228 -15.60 23.91 59.10
CA GLY A 228 -14.16 23.77 59.27
C GLY A 228 -13.72 24.15 60.68
N PHE A 229 -12.81 23.37 61.27
CA PHE A 229 -12.27 23.56 62.63
C PHE A 229 -10.85 22.98 62.75
N ALA A 230 -10.21 23.23 63.90
CA ALA A 230 -8.98 22.55 64.30
C ALA A 230 -9.31 21.19 64.93
N HIS A 231 -8.86 20.08 64.34
CA HIS A 231 -9.12 18.72 64.85
C HIS A 231 -8.74 18.55 66.33
N ALA A 232 -7.63 19.16 66.76
CA ALA A 232 -7.13 19.10 68.14
C ALA A 232 -8.14 19.58 69.20
N ALA A 233 -9.09 20.44 68.82
CA ALA A 233 -10.14 20.94 69.71
C ALA A 233 -11.34 19.98 69.86
N THR A 234 -11.29 18.80 69.25
CA THR A 234 -12.41 17.84 69.18
C THR A 234 -11.99 16.42 69.56
N GLY A 235 -12.95 15.58 69.95
CA GLY A 235 -12.70 14.20 70.36
C GLY A 235 -13.82 13.22 70.00
N ASN A 236 -13.92 12.15 70.78
CA ASN A 236 -15.00 11.15 70.66
C ASN A 236 -16.31 11.69 71.29
N GLY A 237 -17.44 11.27 70.74
CA GLY A 237 -18.77 11.63 71.26
C GLY A 237 -19.22 13.03 70.84
N PRO A 238 -20.37 13.53 71.36
CA PRO A 238 -20.95 14.80 70.96
C PRO A 238 -20.02 16.00 71.18
N GLN A 239 -19.76 16.74 70.10
CA GLN A 239 -18.99 17.98 70.07
C GLN A 239 -19.94 19.18 69.90
N SER A 240 -19.54 20.34 70.42
CA SER A 240 -20.24 21.62 70.20
C SER A 240 -19.22 22.73 70.09
N LEU A 241 -19.17 23.40 68.93
CA LEU A 241 -18.21 24.46 68.64
C LEU A 241 -18.97 25.77 68.30
N PRO A 242 -18.66 26.90 68.95
CA PRO A 242 -19.18 28.20 68.54
C PRO A 242 -18.74 28.55 67.11
N LEU A 243 -19.65 29.18 66.35
CA LEU A 243 -19.38 29.63 64.99
C LEU A 243 -18.78 31.03 64.98
N VAL A 244 -17.66 31.21 64.27
CA VAL A 244 -17.16 32.55 63.95
C VAL A 244 -18.04 33.21 62.89
N ALA A 245 -18.14 34.54 62.94
CA ALA A 245 -18.92 35.29 61.98
C ALA A 245 -18.29 35.23 60.58
N GLY A 246 -19.10 34.87 59.57
CA GLY A 246 -18.72 34.79 58.16
C GLY A 246 -18.79 33.37 57.60
N ARG A 247 -18.17 33.17 56.44
CA ARG A 247 -17.99 31.87 55.79
C ARG A 247 -16.75 31.91 54.88
N ALA A 248 -16.16 30.75 54.61
CA ALA A 248 -15.18 30.58 53.53
C ALA A 248 -15.87 29.97 52.30
N ALA A 249 -15.66 30.55 51.11
CA ALA A 249 -16.26 30.08 49.87
C ALA A 249 -15.27 30.12 48.68
N ALA A 250 -15.53 29.36 47.62
CA ALA A 250 -14.70 29.41 46.42
C ALA A 250 -14.69 30.84 45.82
N GLY A 251 -13.49 31.39 45.59
CA GLY A 251 -13.31 32.79 45.15
C GLY A 251 -13.57 33.86 46.23
N GLN A 252 -13.95 33.47 47.45
CA GLN A 252 -14.14 34.35 48.61
C GLN A 252 -13.46 33.72 49.84
N PRO A 253 -12.13 33.82 49.96
CA PRO A 253 -11.39 33.35 51.13
C PRO A 253 -11.89 33.99 52.42
N TYR A 254 -11.64 33.33 53.55
CA TYR A 254 -11.82 33.94 54.86
C TYR A 254 -10.45 34.32 55.41
N ASP A 255 -10.16 35.62 55.42
CA ASP A 255 -8.81 36.15 55.67
C ASP A 255 -8.43 36.23 57.16
N ALA A 256 -9.33 35.86 58.06
CA ALA A 256 -9.10 35.86 59.51
C ALA A 256 -8.80 34.45 60.04
N HIS A 257 -8.02 34.39 61.13
CA HIS A 257 -7.74 33.16 61.85
C HIS A 257 -9.00 32.63 62.57
N VAL A 258 -9.29 31.34 62.43
CA VAL A 258 -10.35 30.63 63.18
C VAL A 258 -9.75 30.12 64.50
N PRO A 259 -10.17 30.64 65.66
CA PRO A 259 -9.57 30.24 66.94
C PRO A 259 -9.77 28.75 67.25
N GLU A 260 -8.80 28.15 67.95
CA GLU A 260 -8.95 26.79 68.49
C GLU A 260 -10.20 26.68 69.38
N GLY A 261 -11.01 25.64 69.16
CA GLY A 261 -12.31 25.47 69.82
C GLY A 261 -13.48 26.20 69.16
N ALA A 262 -13.27 26.93 68.05
CA ALA A 262 -14.34 27.47 67.22
C ALA A 262 -14.42 26.75 65.86
N ALA A 263 -15.52 26.98 65.15
CA ALA A 263 -15.74 26.48 63.79
C ALA A 263 -16.19 27.60 62.84
N ILE A 264 -16.03 27.38 61.52
CA ILE A 264 -16.50 28.28 60.47
C ILE A 264 -17.32 27.51 59.43
N ARG A 265 -18.39 28.12 58.89
CA ARG A 265 -19.08 27.58 57.71
C ARG A 265 -18.14 27.64 56.51
N ILE A 266 -17.88 26.51 55.86
CA ILE A 266 -16.99 26.39 54.71
C ILE A 266 -17.68 25.66 53.56
N LEU A 267 -17.54 26.17 52.34
CA LEU A 267 -18.12 25.58 51.14
C LEU A 267 -17.07 24.83 50.31
N THR A 268 -17.53 23.94 49.44
CA THR A 268 -16.72 23.12 48.54
C THR A 268 -15.77 23.98 47.70
N GLY A 269 -14.50 23.61 47.68
CA GLY A 269 -13.46 24.34 46.95
C GLY A 269 -13.00 25.65 47.60
N ALA A 270 -13.58 26.06 48.73
CA ALA A 270 -13.03 27.16 49.53
C ALA A 270 -11.67 26.78 50.11
N ILE A 271 -10.71 27.71 50.05
CA ILE A 271 -9.41 27.57 50.70
C ILE A 271 -9.64 27.42 52.20
N LEU A 272 -8.92 26.47 52.84
CA LEU A 272 -8.98 26.30 54.29
C LEU A 272 -8.46 27.58 54.98
N PRO A 273 -9.25 28.22 55.86
CA PRO A 273 -8.78 29.36 56.64
C PRO A 273 -7.64 28.97 57.59
N ASP A 274 -6.87 29.96 58.04
CA ASP A 274 -5.88 29.72 59.10
C ASP A 274 -6.58 29.25 60.39
N GLY A 275 -5.98 28.28 61.07
CA GLY A 275 -6.60 27.55 62.18
C GLY A 275 -7.54 26.39 61.79
N VAL A 276 -7.86 26.18 60.52
CA VAL A 276 -8.70 25.05 60.05
C VAL A 276 -7.84 23.94 59.43
N ASP A 277 -7.97 22.71 59.94
CA ASP A 277 -7.29 21.53 59.37
C ASP A 277 -8.24 20.39 58.95
N THR A 278 -9.52 20.46 59.35
CA THR A 278 -10.50 19.38 59.20
C THR A 278 -11.89 19.95 58.97
N VAL A 279 -12.72 19.27 58.17
CA VAL A 279 -14.10 19.69 57.86
C VAL A 279 -15.08 18.54 58.14
N VAL A 280 -16.14 18.83 58.88
CA VAL A 280 -17.31 17.94 59.01
C VAL A 280 -18.35 18.32 57.94
N LEU A 281 -18.95 17.31 57.30
CA LEU A 281 -20.00 17.47 56.29
C LEU A 281 -21.25 18.10 56.92
N GLU A 282 -21.96 19.01 56.23
CA GLU A 282 -23.08 19.73 56.87
C GLU A 282 -24.26 18.81 57.22
N GLU A 283 -24.50 17.76 56.43
CA GLU A 283 -25.51 16.73 56.68
C GLU A 283 -25.25 15.91 57.95
N ASP A 284 -23.99 15.82 58.41
CA ASP A 284 -23.59 15.16 59.66
C ASP A 284 -23.63 16.11 60.88
N THR A 285 -24.22 17.31 60.73
CA THR A 285 -24.27 18.34 61.78
C THR A 285 -25.68 18.87 62.04
N ALA A 286 -25.85 19.50 63.21
CA ALA A 286 -26.94 20.43 63.45
C ALA A 286 -26.37 21.80 63.86
N THR A 287 -27.10 22.89 63.57
CA THR A 287 -26.70 24.25 63.93
C THR A 287 -27.91 25.10 64.32
N ASP A 288 -27.70 26.06 65.21
CA ASP A 288 -28.64 27.15 65.54
C ASP A 288 -28.20 28.50 64.93
N GLY A 289 -27.13 28.51 64.12
CA GLY A 289 -26.49 29.70 63.56
C GLY A 289 -25.49 30.41 64.48
N ALA A 290 -25.39 30.00 65.75
CA ALA A 290 -24.40 30.49 66.72
C ALA A 290 -23.36 29.42 67.10
N SER A 291 -23.73 28.14 67.04
CA SER A 291 -22.85 26.98 67.23
C SER A 291 -23.16 25.88 66.20
N VAL A 292 -22.22 24.97 66.01
CA VAL A 292 -22.40 23.70 65.28
C VAL A 292 -22.16 22.53 66.23
N VAL A 293 -23.02 21.52 66.14
CA VAL A 293 -22.92 20.27 66.90
C VAL A 293 -22.87 19.06 65.96
N PHE A 294 -22.07 18.06 66.32
CA PHE A 294 -21.91 16.80 65.58
C PHE A 294 -21.40 15.71 66.54
N ASP A 295 -21.55 14.44 66.19
CA ASP A 295 -21.05 13.31 66.99
C ASP A 295 -19.68 12.84 66.46
N GLY A 296 -18.65 12.92 67.30
CA GLY A 296 -17.27 12.62 66.95
C GLY A 296 -16.85 11.15 67.22
N PRO A 297 -15.67 10.72 66.73
CA PRO A 297 -14.58 11.56 66.22
C PRO A 297 -14.63 11.78 64.71
N VAL A 298 -14.23 12.98 64.28
CA VAL A 298 -13.90 13.26 62.88
C VAL A 298 -12.41 13.01 62.68
N LYS A 299 -12.02 12.29 61.62
CA LYS A 299 -10.60 12.01 61.32
C LYS A 299 -9.86 13.30 60.94
N LEU A 300 -8.65 13.51 61.46
CA LEU A 300 -7.76 14.59 61.05
C LEU A 300 -7.67 14.71 59.52
N ARG A 301 -7.94 15.91 58.99
CA ARG A 301 -8.00 16.25 57.56
C ARG A 301 -9.14 15.58 56.77
N ALA A 302 -10.15 15.04 57.44
CA ALA A 302 -11.39 14.61 56.79
C ALA A 302 -12.00 15.75 55.97
N ASN A 303 -12.53 15.40 54.80
CA ASN A 303 -13.15 16.30 53.85
C ASN A 303 -12.28 17.52 53.46
N THR A 304 -10.95 17.38 53.52
CA THR A 304 -10.01 18.38 52.99
C THR A 304 -9.18 17.79 51.86
N ARG A 305 -8.81 18.65 50.91
CA ARG A 305 -7.82 18.39 49.87
C ARG A 305 -6.53 19.11 50.21
N LYS A 306 -5.38 18.50 49.92
CA LYS A 306 -4.07 19.18 50.04
C LYS A 306 -3.79 20.01 48.78
N ALA A 307 -3.00 21.07 48.92
CA ALA A 307 -2.40 21.73 47.77
C ALA A 307 -1.56 20.72 46.96
N GLY A 308 -1.74 20.70 45.65
CA GLY A 308 -0.95 19.87 44.74
C GLY A 308 -1.17 18.36 44.85
N GLU A 309 -2.30 17.90 45.40
CA GLU A 309 -2.58 16.46 45.51
C GLU A 309 -2.89 15.77 44.16
N ASP A 310 -3.27 16.54 43.15
CA ASP A 310 -3.41 16.10 41.76
C ASP A 310 -2.10 16.34 40.99
N VAL A 311 -1.64 17.59 40.93
CA VAL A 311 -0.33 17.95 40.35
C VAL A 311 0.33 19.05 41.18
N ALA A 312 1.59 18.87 41.55
CA ALA A 312 2.39 19.88 42.26
C ALA A 312 3.02 20.89 41.29
N GLU A 313 3.21 22.14 41.75
CA GLU A 313 4.01 23.14 41.05
C GLU A 313 5.43 22.62 40.74
N GLY A 314 5.93 22.90 39.54
CA GLY A 314 7.24 22.44 39.08
C GLY A 314 7.29 20.97 38.62
N ALA A 315 6.23 20.19 38.79
CA ALA A 315 6.15 18.83 38.26
C ALA A 315 5.86 18.82 36.74
N PRO A 316 6.36 17.82 35.99
CA PRO A 316 5.93 17.58 34.62
C PRO A 316 4.48 17.07 34.61
N ALA A 317 3.58 17.84 33.99
CA ALA A 317 2.16 17.50 33.88
C ALA A 317 1.84 16.63 32.65
N LEU A 318 2.59 16.82 31.56
CA LEU A 318 2.54 16.02 30.33
C LEU A 318 3.97 15.93 29.79
N SER A 319 4.36 14.77 29.26
CA SER A 319 5.73 14.54 28.77
C SER A 319 5.92 14.90 27.29
N GLU A 320 7.18 15.07 26.88
CA GLU A 320 7.57 15.09 25.46
C GLU A 320 6.99 13.89 24.69
N GLY A 321 6.64 14.11 23.41
CA GLY A 321 6.04 13.10 22.53
C GLY A 321 4.54 12.90 22.74
N HIS A 322 3.96 13.42 23.83
CA HIS A 322 2.52 13.35 24.06
C HIS A 322 1.75 14.19 23.05
N ARG A 323 0.76 13.57 22.40
CA ARG A 323 -0.16 14.25 21.46
C ARG A 323 -1.35 14.81 22.23
N LEU A 324 -1.54 16.13 22.15
CA LEU A 324 -2.51 16.88 22.94
C LEU A 324 -3.96 16.64 22.52
N ARG A 325 -4.80 16.27 23.50
CA ARG A 325 -6.24 16.00 23.40
C ARG A 325 -7.04 17.00 24.26
N PRO A 326 -8.37 17.11 24.12
CA PRO A 326 -9.16 18.09 24.88
C PRO A 326 -8.98 18.06 26.42
N PRO A 327 -8.88 16.88 27.11
CA PRO A 327 -8.58 16.85 28.55
C PRO A 327 -7.21 17.42 28.90
N ASP A 328 -6.23 17.24 28.02
CA ASP A 328 -4.86 17.70 28.23
C ASP A 328 -4.79 19.24 28.19
N LEU A 329 -5.59 19.88 27.30
CA LEU A 329 -5.77 21.32 27.25
C LEU A 329 -6.43 21.88 28.53
N ALA A 330 -7.40 21.15 29.10
CA ALA A 330 -8.03 21.51 30.36
C ALA A 330 -7.03 21.44 31.53
N LEU A 331 -6.23 20.37 31.62
CA LEU A 331 -5.17 20.22 32.61
C LEU A 331 -4.13 21.34 32.52
N MET A 332 -3.58 21.59 31.33
CA MET A 332 -2.62 22.68 31.11
C MET A 332 -3.19 24.05 31.51
N SER A 333 -4.45 24.32 31.17
CA SER A 333 -5.13 25.55 31.59
C SER A 333 -5.28 25.64 33.11
N ALA A 334 -5.64 24.54 33.78
CA ALA A 334 -5.76 24.49 35.24
C ALA A 334 -4.41 24.75 35.95
N LEU A 335 -3.31 24.33 35.34
CA LEU A 335 -1.93 24.49 35.83
C LEU A 335 -1.25 25.80 35.38
N GLY A 336 -1.97 26.70 34.69
CA GLY A 336 -1.46 28.00 34.25
C GLY A 336 -0.49 27.94 33.07
N ILE A 337 -0.45 26.82 32.35
CA ILE A 337 0.40 26.62 31.16
C ILE A 337 -0.31 27.26 29.97
N ALA A 338 0.06 28.51 29.65
CA ALA A 338 -0.55 29.31 28.58
C ALA A 338 0.04 29.02 27.17
N GLU A 339 1.26 28.51 27.11
CA GLU A 339 2.01 28.21 25.89
C GLU A 339 2.78 26.92 26.05
N VAL A 340 2.98 26.19 24.95
CA VAL A 340 3.68 24.91 24.89
C VAL A 340 4.68 24.88 23.74
N THR A 341 5.79 24.18 23.99
CA THR A 341 6.81 23.88 22.98
C THR A 341 6.43 22.58 22.27
N ALA A 342 6.12 22.65 20.98
CA ALA A 342 5.53 21.56 20.23
C ALA A 342 6.19 21.38 18.85
N TYR A 343 6.20 20.15 18.34
CA TYR A 343 6.58 19.87 16.97
C TYR A 343 5.62 20.55 15.99
N ARG A 344 6.15 21.13 14.91
CA ARG A 344 5.37 21.63 13.76
C ARG A 344 4.52 20.49 13.19
N ARG A 345 3.34 20.79 12.64
CA ARG A 345 2.58 19.77 11.89
C ARG A 345 3.44 19.27 10.72
N LEU A 346 3.61 17.95 10.64
CA LEU A 346 4.29 17.29 9.53
C LEU A 346 3.55 17.61 8.21
N ARG A 347 4.27 18.03 7.18
CA ARG A 347 3.70 18.18 5.83
C ARG A 347 3.82 16.88 5.05
N VAL A 348 2.69 16.40 4.54
CA VAL A 348 2.59 15.14 3.81
C VAL A 348 2.16 15.44 2.37
N GLY A 349 3.13 15.40 1.46
CA GLY A 349 2.94 15.51 0.02
C GLY A 349 2.24 14.26 -0.52
N VAL A 350 1.30 14.43 -1.45
CA VAL A 350 0.63 13.31 -2.11
C VAL A 350 0.65 13.50 -3.63
N LEU A 351 1.20 12.53 -4.34
CA LEU A 351 1.32 12.49 -5.81
C LEU A 351 0.68 11.20 -6.36
N SER A 352 -0.16 11.32 -7.38
CA SER A 352 -0.65 10.15 -8.14
C SER A 352 -0.04 10.07 -9.53
N THR A 353 0.35 8.87 -9.97
CA THR A 353 0.81 8.60 -11.34
C THR A 353 -0.12 7.60 -12.04
N GLY A 354 -0.03 7.49 -13.37
CA GLY A 354 -0.85 6.59 -14.19
C GLY A 354 -1.46 7.30 -15.40
N ASP A 355 -1.09 6.90 -16.62
CA ASP A 355 -1.72 7.42 -17.86
C ASP A 355 -3.24 7.11 -17.96
N GLU A 356 -3.72 6.11 -17.22
CA GLU A 356 -5.14 5.79 -17.10
C GLU A 356 -5.89 6.75 -16.16
N ILE A 357 -5.21 7.56 -15.35
CA ILE A 357 -5.81 8.33 -14.28
C ILE A 357 -6.36 9.67 -14.79
N ILE A 358 -7.49 10.08 -14.22
CA ILE A 358 -8.05 11.43 -14.36
C ILE A 358 -8.09 12.08 -12.98
N ALA A 359 -7.40 13.20 -12.85
CA ALA A 359 -7.15 13.87 -11.57
C ALA A 359 -8.40 14.35 -10.82
N SER A 360 -9.55 14.53 -11.49
CA SER A 360 -10.72 15.18 -10.89
C SER A 360 -12.06 14.57 -11.38
N PRO A 361 -13.03 14.32 -10.47
CA PRO A 361 -14.28 13.63 -10.78
C PRO A 361 -15.28 14.44 -11.62
N ASP A 362 -15.07 15.73 -11.81
CA ASP A 362 -15.85 16.60 -12.70
C ASP A 362 -15.43 16.50 -14.18
N LEU A 363 -14.27 15.90 -14.46
CA LEU A 363 -13.76 15.69 -15.82
C LEU A 363 -14.33 14.41 -16.46
N PRO A 364 -14.69 14.43 -17.76
CA PRO A 364 -15.25 13.26 -18.45
C PRO A 364 -14.17 12.21 -18.71
N ALA A 365 -14.47 10.94 -18.39
CA ALA A 365 -13.56 9.83 -18.63
C ALA A 365 -13.64 9.25 -20.05
N LYS A 366 -12.48 8.99 -20.66
CA LYS A 366 -12.37 8.11 -21.83
C LYS A 366 -12.56 6.63 -21.41
N PRO A 367 -12.88 5.71 -22.32
CA PRO A 367 -13.15 4.31 -21.98
C PRO A 367 -12.01 3.54 -21.30
N HIS A 368 -10.76 3.97 -21.45
CA HIS A 368 -9.58 3.39 -20.80
C HIS A 368 -9.17 4.11 -19.51
N GLN A 369 -9.87 5.18 -19.12
CA GLN A 369 -9.49 6.01 -17.98
C GLN A 369 -10.39 5.79 -16.76
N ILE A 370 -9.82 6.03 -15.58
CA ILE A 370 -10.48 5.95 -14.28
C ILE A 370 -10.15 7.19 -13.45
N TRP A 371 -11.03 7.58 -12.54
CA TRP A 371 -10.79 8.73 -11.67
C TRP A 371 -9.83 8.42 -10.52
N ASP A 372 -9.02 9.41 -10.16
CA ASP A 372 -8.09 9.36 -9.03
C ASP A 372 -8.82 9.19 -7.70
N ALA A 373 -8.88 7.95 -7.21
CA ALA A 373 -9.44 7.61 -5.91
C ALA A 373 -8.42 7.70 -4.77
N ASN A 374 -7.12 7.68 -5.08
CA ASN A 374 -6.06 7.54 -4.08
C ASN A 374 -5.66 8.88 -3.49
N ARG A 375 -5.35 9.88 -4.31
CA ARG A 375 -4.91 11.19 -3.83
C ARG A 375 -5.90 11.85 -2.88
N PRO A 376 -7.21 11.98 -3.19
CA PRO A 376 -8.17 12.56 -2.24
C PRO A 376 -8.28 11.72 -0.95
N MET A 377 -8.16 10.39 -1.03
CA MET A 377 -8.14 9.53 0.15
C MET A 377 -6.90 9.80 1.01
N LEU A 378 -5.69 9.77 0.43
CA LEU A 378 -4.42 9.95 1.14
C LEU A 378 -4.28 11.36 1.76
N LEU A 379 -4.70 12.42 1.05
CA LEU A 379 -4.76 13.78 1.59
C LEU A 379 -5.73 13.88 2.78
N SER A 380 -6.86 13.17 2.71
CA SER A 380 -7.83 13.10 3.81
C SER A 380 -7.30 12.33 5.01
N LEU A 381 -6.59 11.22 4.80
CA LEU A 381 -5.90 10.46 5.86
C LEU A 381 -4.87 11.35 6.59
N ALA A 382 -4.01 12.05 5.85
CA ALA A 382 -3.03 12.97 6.43
C ALA A 382 -3.71 14.05 7.30
N SER A 383 -4.81 14.63 6.80
CA SER A 383 -5.62 15.62 7.54
C SER A 383 -6.23 15.04 8.82
N ALA A 384 -6.83 13.85 8.76
CA ALA A 384 -7.44 13.16 9.91
C ALA A 384 -6.40 12.82 10.98
N TRP A 385 -5.18 12.46 10.57
CA TRP A 385 -4.03 12.24 11.45
C TRP A 385 -3.40 13.54 11.99
N GLY A 386 -4.00 14.71 11.70
CA GLY A 386 -3.56 16.01 12.20
C GLY A 386 -2.33 16.58 11.50
N TYR A 387 -1.91 16.01 10.38
CA TYR A 387 -0.83 16.50 9.55
C TYR A 387 -1.32 17.60 8.59
N GLU A 388 -0.39 18.28 7.92
CA GLU A 388 -0.65 19.30 6.90
C GLU A 388 -0.59 18.62 5.52
N PRO A 389 -1.72 18.38 4.83
CA PRO A 389 -1.71 17.75 3.51
C PRO A 389 -1.15 18.72 2.47
N VAL A 390 -0.31 18.23 1.55
CA VAL A 390 0.20 18.99 0.41
C VAL A 390 -0.17 18.22 -0.87
N ASP A 391 -1.06 18.79 -1.68
CA ASP A 391 -1.50 18.18 -2.94
C ASP A 391 -0.46 18.45 -4.04
N LEU A 392 0.33 17.44 -4.39
CA LEU A 392 1.30 17.52 -5.51
C LEU A 392 0.63 17.20 -6.85
N GLY A 393 -0.67 16.93 -6.84
CA GLY A 393 -1.50 16.66 -8.01
C GLY A 393 -1.27 15.28 -8.60
N HIS A 394 -1.51 15.19 -9.89
CA HIS A 394 -1.37 13.98 -10.68
C HIS A 394 -0.48 14.24 -11.89
N VAL A 395 0.30 13.22 -12.29
CA VAL A 395 1.13 13.21 -13.47
C VAL A 395 0.93 11.92 -14.28
N ASN A 396 1.00 12.07 -15.59
CA ASN A 396 1.19 10.96 -16.53
C ASN A 396 2.50 10.21 -16.23
N ASP A 397 2.68 9.01 -16.79
CA ASP A 397 3.85 8.17 -16.58
C ASP A 397 5.06 8.61 -17.43
N ASP A 398 5.45 9.88 -17.27
CA ASP A 398 6.67 10.46 -17.83
C ASP A 398 7.73 10.69 -16.73
N VAL A 399 8.90 10.08 -16.91
CA VAL A 399 10.00 10.10 -15.93
C VAL A 399 10.43 11.54 -15.59
N ALA A 400 10.50 12.44 -16.59
CA ALA A 400 10.96 13.81 -16.36
C ALA A 400 9.93 14.63 -15.55
N THR A 401 8.65 14.46 -15.85
CA THR A 401 7.55 15.12 -15.14
C THR A 401 7.41 14.60 -13.70
N ILE A 402 7.56 13.28 -13.49
CA ILE A 402 7.61 12.65 -12.16
C ILE A 402 8.82 13.19 -11.38
N GLU A 403 10.01 13.23 -12.00
CA GLU A 403 11.24 13.75 -11.36
C GLU A 403 11.07 15.21 -10.93
N GLN A 404 10.50 16.04 -11.79
CA GLN A 404 10.22 17.44 -11.44
C GLN A 404 9.23 17.55 -10.28
N ARG A 405 8.16 16.75 -10.24
CA ARG A 405 7.20 16.78 -9.12
C ARG A 405 7.78 16.30 -7.79
N PHE A 406 8.71 15.34 -7.79
CA PHE A 406 9.44 15.01 -6.57
C PHE A 406 10.39 16.14 -6.15
N ASN A 407 11.02 16.83 -7.10
CA ASN A 407 11.87 17.99 -6.80
C ASN A 407 11.06 19.15 -6.21
N ASP A 408 9.89 19.47 -6.79
CA ASP A 408 8.93 20.45 -6.26
C ASP A 408 8.46 20.03 -4.86
N GLY A 409 7.99 18.78 -4.72
CA GLY A 409 7.45 18.25 -3.46
C GLY A 409 8.44 18.23 -2.29
N CYS A 410 9.75 18.15 -2.56
CA CYS A 410 10.77 18.23 -1.50
C CYS A 410 10.97 19.65 -0.94
N ALA A 411 10.51 20.69 -1.63
CA ALA A 411 10.53 22.05 -1.11
C ALA A 411 9.34 22.31 -0.16
N ASP A 412 8.19 21.69 -0.47
CA ASP A 412 6.93 21.97 0.22
C ASP A 412 6.53 20.92 1.25
N ALA A 413 7.01 19.67 1.17
CA ALA A 413 6.63 18.57 2.06
C ALA A 413 7.80 17.92 2.82
N ASP A 414 7.54 17.51 4.07
CA ASP A 414 8.50 16.80 4.92
C ASP A 414 8.58 15.30 4.56
N VAL A 415 7.50 14.73 4.00
CA VAL A 415 7.36 13.34 3.52
C VAL A 415 6.46 13.32 2.29
N ILE A 416 6.72 12.44 1.32
CA ILE A 416 5.86 12.24 0.14
C ILE A 416 5.23 10.84 0.15
N LEU A 417 3.94 10.75 -0.13
CA LEU A 417 3.21 9.52 -0.46
C LEU A 417 2.94 9.52 -1.98
N THR A 418 3.32 8.46 -2.67
CA THR A 418 3.00 8.27 -4.10
C THR A 418 1.96 7.16 -4.25
N SER A 419 1.10 7.22 -5.25
CA SER A 419 0.25 6.07 -5.63
C SER A 419 0.24 5.90 -7.14
N GLY A 420 0.44 4.66 -7.61
CA GLY A 420 0.80 4.42 -9.01
C GLY A 420 2.33 4.27 -9.16
N GLY A 421 2.79 3.60 -10.21
CA GLY A 421 4.22 3.43 -10.51
C GLY A 421 5.06 2.65 -9.48
N ALA A 422 4.45 1.73 -8.70
CA ALA A 422 5.15 0.89 -7.72
C ALA A 422 5.09 -0.63 -8.03
N SER A 423 4.69 -1.04 -9.23
CA SER A 423 4.55 -2.43 -9.67
C SER A 423 5.86 -3.07 -10.13
N ALA A 424 5.91 -4.40 -10.22
CA ALA A 424 7.07 -5.13 -10.75
C ALA A 424 7.03 -5.30 -12.29
N GLY A 425 6.45 -4.33 -13.01
CA GLY A 425 6.29 -4.36 -14.47
C GLY A 425 7.32 -3.50 -15.20
N ASP A 426 7.43 -3.68 -16.52
CA ASP A 426 8.43 -2.98 -17.35
C ASP A 426 8.17 -1.47 -17.51
N GLU A 427 6.95 -1.01 -17.18
CA GLU A 427 6.50 0.39 -17.26
C GLU A 427 6.56 1.13 -15.90
N ASP A 428 7.27 0.60 -14.90
CA ASP A 428 7.21 1.12 -13.53
C ASP A 428 8.14 2.34 -13.27
N HIS A 429 7.75 3.47 -13.85
CA HIS A 429 8.58 4.68 -13.91
C HIS A 429 8.96 5.26 -12.54
N VAL A 430 8.09 5.21 -11.52
CA VAL A 430 8.44 5.71 -10.17
C VAL A 430 9.47 4.80 -9.49
N SER A 431 9.29 3.47 -9.45
CA SER A 431 10.32 2.57 -8.90
C SER A 431 11.65 2.68 -9.62
N ALA A 432 11.63 2.76 -10.96
CA ALA A 432 12.84 2.91 -11.77
C ALA A 432 13.57 4.23 -11.48
N LEU A 433 12.84 5.34 -11.37
CA LEU A 433 13.40 6.65 -11.04
C LEU A 433 13.98 6.68 -9.61
N LEU A 434 13.25 6.15 -8.63
CA LEU A 434 13.72 6.06 -7.24
C LEU A 434 14.98 5.19 -7.13
N ALA A 435 15.10 4.12 -7.93
CA ALA A 435 16.30 3.28 -8.00
C ALA A 435 17.50 3.98 -8.66
N ALA A 436 17.26 4.78 -9.70
CA ALA A 436 18.30 5.41 -10.51
C ALA A 436 18.84 6.75 -9.96
N ARG A 437 18.09 7.40 -9.06
CA ARG A 437 18.36 8.76 -8.56
C ARG A 437 18.21 8.95 -7.05
N GLY A 438 17.42 8.11 -6.38
CA GLY A 438 17.25 8.13 -4.92
C GLY A 438 18.11 7.08 -4.21
N THR A 439 17.98 7.01 -2.88
CA THR A 439 18.38 5.82 -2.13
C THR A 439 17.12 4.97 -1.89
N LEU A 440 16.90 3.97 -2.74
CA LEU A 440 15.73 3.10 -2.72
C LEU A 440 15.96 1.85 -1.85
N SER A 441 15.08 1.64 -0.88
CA SER A 441 14.81 0.35 -0.23
C SER A 441 13.46 -0.17 -0.72
N SER A 442 13.45 -0.82 -1.88
CA SER A 442 12.24 -1.48 -2.41
C SER A 442 12.00 -2.78 -1.67
N TRP A 443 10.84 -2.92 -1.03
CA TRP A 443 10.47 -4.14 -0.30
C TRP A 443 9.30 -4.85 -0.98
N ARG A 444 9.50 -6.13 -1.23
CA ARG A 444 8.44 -7.07 -1.56
C ARG A 444 7.91 -7.64 -0.26
N ILE A 445 6.86 -7.01 0.28
CA ILE A 445 6.33 -7.35 1.61
C ILE A 445 5.37 -8.54 1.50
N ALA A 446 5.47 -9.47 2.44
CA ALA A 446 4.59 -10.63 2.59
C ALA A 446 3.16 -10.23 3.02
N LEU A 447 2.48 -9.45 2.19
CA LEU A 447 1.24 -8.74 2.49
C LEU A 447 0.14 -9.04 1.46
N LYS A 448 -1.12 -8.99 1.89
CA LYS A 448 -2.29 -8.95 1.01
C LYS A 448 -3.41 -8.09 1.63
N PRO A 449 -3.95 -7.10 0.91
CA PRO A 449 -3.45 -6.49 -0.33
C PRO A 449 -2.24 -5.57 -0.05
N GLY A 450 -1.41 -5.28 -1.07
CA GLY A 450 -0.26 -4.35 -0.93
C GLY A 450 1.14 -4.96 -1.04
N ARG A 451 1.33 -5.96 -1.91
CA ARG A 451 2.62 -6.60 -2.16
C ARG A 451 3.81 -5.64 -2.42
N PRO A 452 3.70 -4.63 -3.30
CA PRO A 452 4.75 -3.64 -3.44
C PRO A 452 4.61 -2.55 -2.37
N LEU A 453 5.69 -2.28 -1.65
CA LEU A 453 5.88 -1.02 -0.94
C LEU A 453 7.32 -0.55 -1.19
N ALA A 454 7.47 0.60 -1.82
CA ALA A 454 8.75 1.25 -1.96
C ALA A 454 8.95 2.24 -0.81
N LEU A 455 10.10 2.18 -0.13
CA LEU A 455 10.57 3.27 0.71
C LEU A 455 11.85 3.83 0.08
N ALA A 456 11.88 5.12 -0.21
CA ALA A 456 13.06 5.78 -0.76
C ALA A 456 13.37 7.08 -0.04
N MET A 457 14.61 7.53 -0.15
CA MET A 457 15.00 8.91 0.14
C MET A 457 15.21 9.66 -1.17
N TRP A 458 14.43 10.71 -1.39
CA TRP A 458 14.59 11.64 -2.51
C TRP A 458 15.13 12.97 -1.98
N ARG A 459 16.37 13.33 -2.33
CA ARG A 459 17.03 14.58 -1.87
C ARG A 459 17.02 14.84 -0.34
N GLY A 460 16.80 13.81 0.48
CA GLY A 460 16.67 13.93 1.93
C GLY A 460 15.23 13.85 2.46
N THR A 461 14.22 13.90 1.59
CA THR A 461 12.81 13.71 1.91
C THR A 461 12.44 12.22 1.79
N PRO A 462 11.80 11.59 2.79
CA PRO A 462 11.26 10.24 2.69
C PRO A 462 10.10 10.15 1.68
N VAL A 463 10.09 9.10 0.86
CA VAL A 463 9.07 8.81 -0.15
C VAL A 463 8.52 7.40 0.07
N PHE A 464 7.21 7.29 0.24
CA PHE A 464 6.48 6.02 0.32
C PHE A 464 5.77 5.77 -1.02
N GLY A 465 6.29 4.85 -1.83
CA GLY A 465 5.63 4.41 -3.05
C GLY A 465 4.57 3.36 -2.74
N LEU A 466 3.31 3.78 -2.74
CA LEU A 466 2.15 2.94 -2.43
C LEU A 466 1.61 2.24 -3.71
N PRO A 467 1.00 1.05 -3.57
CA PRO A 467 0.32 0.40 -4.70
C PRO A 467 -0.77 1.28 -5.32
N GLY A 468 -0.89 1.30 -6.66
CA GLY A 468 -1.98 2.04 -7.34
C GLY A 468 -3.39 1.51 -7.04
N ASN A 469 -3.54 0.24 -6.66
CA ASN A 469 -4.82 -0.35 -6.26
C ASN A 469 -5.35 0.29 -4.95
N PRO A 470 -6.54 0.93 -4.92
CA PRO A 470 -6.94 1.76 -3.77
C PRO A 470 -7.05 1.04 -2.42
N VAL A 471 -7.47 -0.23 -2.40
CA VAL A 471 -7.51 -1.01 -1.14
C VAL A 471 -6.11 -1.28 -0.62
N ALA A 472 -5.17 -1.51 -1.54
CA ALA A 472 -3.78 -1.75 -1.22
C ALA A 472 -3.08 -0.44 -0.78
N ALA A 473 -3.39 0.70 -1.43
CA ALA A 473 -2.95 2.03 -0.99
C ALA A 473 -3.41 2.34 0.44
N LEU A 474 -4.70 2.11 0.75
CA LEU A 474 -5.22 2.31 2.11
C LEU A 474 -4.51 1.40 3.12
N VAL A 475 -4.47 0.08 2.88
CA VAL A 475 -3.84 -0.88 3.82
C VAL A 475 -2.36 -0.55 4.04
N CYS A 476 -1.60 -0.25 2.99
CA CYS A 476 -0.19 0.15 3.16
C CYS A 476 -0.05 1.46 3.93
N SER A 477 -0.96 2.42 3.73
CA SER A 477 -0.97 3.68 4.47
C SER A 477 -1.32 3.49 5.95
N LEU A 478 -2.31 2.65 6.27
CA LEU A 478 -2.71 2.36 7.65
C LEU A 478 -1.64 1.57 8.41
N ILE A 479 -1.03 0.56 7.78
CA ILE A 479 -0.09 -0.34 8.46
C ILE A 479 1.34 0.21 8.51
N PHE A 480 1.84 0.85 7.45
CA PHE A 480 3.25 1.29 7.37
C PHE A 480 3.41 2.81 7.45
N ALA A 481 2.63 3.58 6.69
CA ALA A 481 2.81 5.04 6.68
C ALA A 481 2.33 5.67 8.01
N ARG A 482 1.18 5.28 8.55
CA ARG A 482 0.63 5.83 9.80
C ARG A 482 1.58 5.79 11.00
N PRO A 483 2.24 4.65 11.35
CA PRO A 483 3.22 4.64 12.43
C PRO A 483 4.49 5.44 12.09
N ALA A 484 5.00 5.32 10.86
CA ALA A 484 6.19 6.04 10.40
C ALA A 484 6.01 7.58 10.45
N LEU A 485 4.89 8.09 9.94
CA LEU A 485 4.50 9.50 10.02
C LEU A 485 4.31 9.96 11.48
N SER A 486 3.83 9.08 12.37
CA SER A 486 3.70 9.37 13.80
C SER A 486 5.06 9.64 14.45
N LEU A 487 6.04 8.78 14.15
CA LEU A 487 7.41 8.91 14.65
C LEU A 487 8.12 10.13 14.07
N MET A 488 7.95 10.40 12.77
CA MET A 488 8.50 11.58 12.09
C MET A 488 7.87 12.91 12.57
N ALA A 489 6.62 12.89 13.01
CA ALA A 489 5.93 14.01 13.66
C ALA A 489 6.23 14.14 15.17
N GLY A 490 7.17 13.36 15.73
CA GLY A 490 7.58 13.43 17.12
C GLY A 490 6.71 12.65 18.12
N ALA A 491 5.61 12.02 17.69
CA ALA A 491 4.66 11.34 18.58
C ALA A 491 5.05 9.89 18.94
N GLY A 492 6.28 9.48 18.61
CA GLY A 492 6.72 8.10 18.71
C GLY A 492 6.02 7.16 17.72
N TRP A 493 6.42 5.88 17.78
CA TRP A 493 5.78 4.81 17.00
C TRP A 493 4.41 4.47 17.59
N VAL A 494 3.39 4.30 16.73
CA VAL A 494 2.02 3.97 17.15
C VAL A 494 1.63 2.62 16.56
N GLU A 495 1.45 1.62 17.43
CA GLU A 495 0.84 0.35 17.02
C GLU A 495 -0.68 0.51 16.84
N PRO A 496 -1.31 -0.15 15.86
CA PRO A 496 -2.74 -0.08 15.67
C PRO A 496 -3.48 -0.76 16.83
N LEU A 497 -4.46 -0.06 17.39
CA LEU A 497 -5.36 -0.66 18.37
C LEU A 497 -6.19 -1.76 17.70
N GLY A 498 -6.32 -2.90 18.37
CA GLY A 498 -7.07 -4.05 17.88
C GLY A 498 -7.68 -4.89 18.99
N PHE A 499 -8.69 -5.64 18.62
CA PHE A 499 -9.50 -6.47 19.51
C PHE A 499 -9.71 -7.85 18.90
N ASP A 500 -9.80 -8.88 19.74
CA ASP A 500 -10.11 -10.22 19.26
C ASP A 500 -11.63 -10.39 19.36
N VAL A 501 -12.28 -10.61 18.22
CA VAL A 501 -13.74 -10.64 18.08
C VAL A 501 -14.19 -11.90 17.35
N PRO A 502 -15.42 -12.40 17.55
CA PRO A 502 -15.91 -13.56 16.81
C PRO A 502 -15.97 -13.28 15.30
N ALA A 503 -15.57 -14.21 14.46
CA ALA A 503 -15.78 -14.12 13.02
C ALA A 503 -17.26 -14.36 12.67
N ALA A 504 -17.79 -13.59 11.70
CA ALA A 504 -19.08 -13.85 11.05
C ALA A 504 -18.92 -14.42 9.63
N PHE A 505 -17.77 -15.06 9.35
CA PHE A 505 -17.40 -15.61 8.04
C PHE A 505 -16.56 -16.88 8.18
N SER A 506 -16.57 -17.73 7.14
CA SER A 506 -15.62 -18.83 6.97
C SER A 506 -14.52 -18.44 5.97
N LYS A 507 -13.28 -18.86 6.19
CA LYS A 507 -12.17 -18.67 5.24
C LYS A 507 -10.99 -19.60 5.50
N SER A 508 -10.52 -20.30 4.45
CA SER A 508 -9.22 -20.96 4.46
C SER A 508 -8.12 -20.02 3.92
N LYS A 509 -7.05 -19.82 4.70
CA LYS A 509 -5.90 -18.99 4.37
C LYS A 509 -4.63 -19.84 4.22
N LYS A 510 -3.93 -19.64 3.10
CA LYS A 510 -2.60 -20.22 2.82
C LYS A 510 -1.48 -19.51 3.62
N PRO A 511 -0.36 -20.20 3.93
CA PRO A 511 0.78 -19.58 4.59
C PRO A 511 1.55 -18.62 3.68
N GLY A 512 2.40 -17.79 4.30
CA GLY A 512 3.46 -17.01 3.63
C GLY A 512 3.13 -15.53 3.39
N ARG A 513 1.97 -15.04 3.85
CA ARG A 513 1.58 -13.62 3.82
C ARG A 513 0.63 -13.29 4.97
N ARG A 514 0.71 -12.09 5.52
CA ARG A 514 -0.35 -11.49 6.34
C ARG A 514 -1.49 -11.00 5.46
N GLU A 515 -2.74 -11.17 5.88
CA GLU A 515 -3.90 -10.62 5.15
C GLU A 515 -4.64 -9.58 5.98
N TYR A 516 -4.97 -8.44 5.37
CA TYR A 516 -5.86 -7.43 5.95
C TYR A 516 -7.14 -7.36 5.13
N LEU A 517 -8.22 -7.90 5.71
CA LEU A 517 -9.53 -7.98 5.07
C LEU A 517 -10.37 -6.78 5.48
N ARG A 518 -10.94 -6.04 4.52
CA ARG A 518 -11.94 -5.01 4.79
C ARG A 518 -13.09 -5.61 5.60
N ALA A 519 -13.37 -5.04 6.75
CA ALA A 519 -14.32 -5.59 7.70
C ALA A 519 -15.10 -4.49 8.43
N ARG A 520 -16.18 -4.88 9.08
CA ARG A 520 -16.88 -4.09 10.09
C ARG A 520 -17.45 -5.04 11.15
N LEU A 521 -17.87 -4.50 12.30
CA LEU A 521 -18.59 -5.28 13.29
C LEU A 521 -20.09 -5.23 13.01
N ASN A 522 -20.77 -6.36 13.14
CA ASN A 522 -22.24 -6.44 13.12
C ASN A 522 -22.84 -6.02 14.49
N ALA A 523 -24.16 -6.08 14.64
CA ALA A 523 -24.86 -5.68 15.87
C ALA A 523 -24.49 -6.56 17.07
N GLU A 524 -24.08 -7.80 16.83
CA GLU A 524 -23.65 -8.78 17.82
C GLU A 524 -22.16 -8.64 18.20
N GLY A 525 -21.43 -7.71 17.59
CA GLY A 525 -20.00 -7.48 17.84
C GLY A 525 -19.06 -8.44 17.11
N ALA A 526 -19.57 -9.25 16.18
CA ALA A 526 -18.78 -10.16 15.34
C ALA A 526 -18.30 -9.46 14.05
N ALA A 527 -17.11 -9.82 13.57
CA ALA A 527 -16.52 -9.25 12.37
C ALA A 527 -17.11 -9.88 11.09
N GLU A 528 -17.82 -9.09 10.29
CA GLU A 528 -18.16 -9.42 8.91
C GLU A 528 -17.11 -8.85 7.95
N VAL A 529 -16.74 -9.61 6.91
CA VAL A 529 -15.76 -9.21 5.89
C VAL A 529 -16.44 -8.84 4.58
N PHE A 530 -15.85 -7.90 3.83
CA PHE A 530 -16.38 -7.51 2.53
C PHE A 530 -16.29 -8.69 1.54
N PRO A 531 -17.37 -9.12 0.86
CA PRO A 531 -17.40 -10.37 0.09
C PRO A 531 -16.37 -10.49 -1.05
N SER A 532 -15.83 -9.37 -1.55
CA SER A 532 -14.83 -9.38 -2.61
C SER A 532 -13.44 -9.02 -2.08
N GLU A 533 -12.49 -9.95 -2.21
CA GLU A 533 -11.09 -9.71 -1.84
C GLU A 533 -10.30 -8.85 -2.85
N GLY A 534 -10.91 -8.47 -3.98
CA GLY A 534 -10.25 -7.69 -5.03
C GLY A 534 -9.74 -6.33 -4.53
N SER A 535 -8.45 -6.04 -4.79
CA SER A 535 -7.75 -4.82 -4.33
C SER A 535 -8.15 -3.54 -5.05
N GLY A 536 -8.79 -3.65 -6.22
CA GLY A 536 -9.37 -2.51 -6.95
C GLY A 536 -10.82 -2.19 -6.57
N ARG A 537 -11.43 -2.93 -5.63
CA ARG A 537 -12.85 -2.73 -5.26
C ARG A 537 -13.01 -1.61 -4.22
N ILE A 538 -13.05 -0.37 -4.70
CA ILE A 538 -13.18 0.88 -3.91
C ILE A 538 -14.40 0.85 -2.97
N SER A 539 -15.54 0.32 -3.41
CA SER A 539 -16.77 0.28 -2.58
C SER A 539 -16.60 -0.44 -1.24
N GLY A 540 -15.69 -1.41 -1.16
CA GLY A 540 -15.35 -2.09 0.08
C GLY A 540 -14.60 -1.22 1.10
N LEU A 541 -14.02 -0.09 0.68
CA LEU A 541 -13.38 0.87 1.59
C LEU A 541 -14.43 1.70 2.33
N SER A 542 -15.43 2.21 1.61
CA SER A 542 -16.55 2.96 2.20
C SER A 542 -17.52 2.09 3.02
N TRP A 543 -17.55 0.79 2.78
CA TRP A 543 -18.38 -0.15 3.54
C TRP A 543 -17.73 -0.59 4.86
N ALA A 544 -16.40 -0.62 4.92
CA ALA A 544 -15.65 -1.10 6.08
C ALA A 544 -15.58 -0.06 7.20
N THR A 545 -15.46 -0.53 8.43
CA THR A 545 -15.13 0.29 9.62
C THR A 545 -13.84 -0.17 10.29
N GLY A 546 -13.10 -1.08 9.65
CA GLY A 546 -11.85 -1.63 10.12
C GLY A 546 -11.25 -2.68 9.18
N LEU A 547 -10.22 -3.36 9.66
CA LEU A 547 -9.57 -4.48 8.99
C LEU A 547 -9.60 -5.71 9.91
N VAL A 548 -9.90 -6.89 9.38
CA VAL A 548 -9.52 -8.16 10.03
C VAL A 548 -8.10 -8.50 9.61
N GLU A 549 -7.19 -8.64 10.57
CA GLU A 549 -5.82 -9.08 10.39
C GLU A 549 -5.74 -10.61 10.55
N LEU A 550 -5.26 -11.30 9.53
CA LEU A 550 -4.97 -12.74 9.56
C LEU A 550 -3.45 -12.97 9.50
N PRO A 551 -2.87 -13.73 10.44
CA PRO A 551 -1.42 -13.86 10.61
C PRO A 551 -0.74 -14.61 9.46
N ASP A 552 0.59 -14.53 9.39
CA ASP A 552 1.41 -14.98 8.27
C ASP A 552 1.27 -16.49 7.94
N GLY A 553 1.02 -17.31 8.96
CA GLY A 553 0.85 -18.77 8.87
C GLY A 553 -0.44 -19.23 8.18
N PRO A 554 -0.64 -20.54 8.01
CA PRO A 554 -1.93 -21.07 7.55
C PRO A 554 -2.99 -20.85 8.62
N LEU A 555 -4.23 -20.58 8.21
CA LEU A 555 -5.35 -20.41 9.15
C LEU A 555 -6.67 -20.75 8.47
N ASP A 556 -7.44 -21.65 9.07
CA ASP A 556 -8.84 -21.84 8.74
C ASP A 556 -9.68 -21.10 9.78
N VAL A 557 -10.46 -20.12 9.33
CA VAL A 557 -11.41 -19.35 10.13
C VAL A 557 -12.80 -19.91 9.91
N GLU A 558 -13.53 -20.17 10.99
CA GLU A 558 -14.96 -20.49 10.98
C GLU A 558 -15.76 -19.53 11.87
N PRO A 559 -17.07 -19.33 11.60
CA PRO A 559 -17.92 -18.46 12.39
C PRO A 559 -17.86 -18.75 13.90
N GLY A 560 -17.75 -17.67 14.69
CA GLY A 560 -17.58 -17.74 16.14
C GLY A 560 -16.12 -17.85 16.61
N GLN A 561 -15.16 -18.21 15.75
CA GLN A 561 -13.74 -18.21 16.13
C GLN A 561 -13.19 -16.78 16.28
N PRO A 562 -12.25 -16.54 17.21
CA PRO A 562 -11.67 -15.23 17.41
C PRO A 562 -10.77 -14.83 16.23
N VAL A 563 -10.97 -13.62 15.71
CA VAL A 563 -10.12 -12.97 14.71
C VAL A 563 -9.75 -11.56 15.18
N ARG A 564 -8.56 -11.11 14.78
CA ARG A 564 -8.03 -9.79 15.16
C ARG A 564 -8.69 -8.70 14.31
N PHE A 565 -9.50 -7.83 14.92
CA PHE A 565 -10.12 -6.68 14.26
C PHE A 565 -9.43 -5.37 14.66
N LEU A 566 -8.99 -4.63 13.66
CA LEU A 566 -8.34 -3.32 13.75
C LEU A 566 -9.33 -2.24 13.29
N PRO A 567 -10.08 -1.57 14.18
CA PRO A 567 -11.02 -0.53 13.80
C PRO A 567 -10.32 0.68 13.16
N TYR A 568 -10.97 1.32 12.19
CA TYR A 568 -10.52 2.57 11.56
C TYR A 568 -10.30 3.68 12.61
N ALA A 569 -11.18 3.78 13.62
CA ALA A 569 -10.97 4.68 14.75
C ALA A 569 -9.64 4.46 15.49
N GLY A 570 -9.10 3.23 15.49
CA GLY A 570 -7.79 2.89 16.07
C GLY A 570 -6.60 3.43 15.26
N PHE A 571 -6.79 3.75 13.97
CA PHE A 571 -5.82 4.47 13.14
C PHE A 571 -6.00 6.01 13.21
N GLY A 572 -7.12 6.47 13.76
CA GLY A 572 -7.51 7.89 13.84
C GLY A 572 -8.28 8.40 12.63
N ILE A 573 -9.18 7.56 12.09
CA ILE A 573 -10.08 7.86 10.96
C ILE A 573 -11.51 7.38 11.25
#